data_AF-A0A520ZJF9-F1
#
_entry.id   AF-A0A520ZJF9-F1
#
_cell.length_a   1.000
_cell.length_b   1.000
_cell.length_c   1.000
_cell.angle_alpha   90.00
_cell.angle_beta   90.00
_cell.angle_gamma   90.00
#
_symmetry.space_group_name_H-M   'P 1'
#
loop_
_entity.id
_entity.type
_entity.pdbx_description
1 polymer ?
#
loop_
_entity_poly.entity_id
_entity_poly.type
_entity_poly.pdbx_seq_one_letter_code
_entity_poly.pdbx_strand_id
1 'polypeptide(L)' 'MNTRIPRRVLLLGGLAALLSGCASKFRSYNGPEVTRLRMYKAQRLLVLDGSDDVLRTYPIGLGFAPEGHK' A
#
# COMPACT_ATOMS: atom_id res chain seq x y z
N MET A 1 3.78 8.13 41.49
CA MET A 1 3.82 6.99 40.54
C MET A 1 5.23 6.90 39.96
N ASN A 2 6.06 5.97 40.42
CA ASN A 2 7.42 5.77 39.89
C ASN A 2 7.39 4.68 38.82
N THR A 3 7.29 5.07 37.56
CA THR A 3 7.32 4.13 36.43
C THR A 3 8.77 3.69 36.20
N ARG A 4 9.12 2.46 36.62
CA ARG A 4 10.42 1.86 36.32
C ARG A 4 10.38 1.28 34.91
N ILE A 5 11.06 1.92 33.95
CA ILE A 5 11.18 1.38 32.59
C ILE A 5 12.24 0.28 32.61
N PRO A 6 11.89 -0.98 32.31
CA PRO A 6 12.88 -2.04 32.30
C PRO A 6 13.75 -1.91 31.04
N ARG A 7 15.06 -2.16 31.19
CA ARG A 7 16.07 -2.14 30.11
C ARG A 7 15.64 -2.83 28.80
N ARG A 8 14.91 -3.95 28.90
CA ARG A 8 14.33 -4.64 27.74
C ARG A 8 13.34 -3.79 26.94
N VAL A 9 12.54 -2.96 27.60
CA VAL A 9 11.56 -2.08 26.92
C VAL A 9 12.27 -0.94 26.21
N LEU A 10 13.33 -0.38 26.80
CA LEU A 10 14.16 0.63 26.14
C LEU A 10 14.82 0.05 24.88
N LEU A 11 15.40 -1.15 24.98
CA LEU A 11 16.07 -1.82 23.87
C LEU A 11 15.09 -2.22 22.76
N LEU A 12 13.97 -2.86 23.10
CA LEU A 12 12.94 -3.28 22.14
C LEU A 12 12.24 -2.06 21.51
N GLY A 13 11.97 -1.02 22.30
CA GLY A 13 11.38 0.23 21.81
C GLY A 13 12.32 0.99 20.86
N GLY A 14 13.61 1.07 21.20
CA GLY A 14 14.63 1.66 20.34
C GLY A 14 14.79 0.90 19.02
N LEU A 15 14.81 -0.44 19.07
CA LEU A 15 14.85 -1.28 17.87
C LEU A 15 13.62 -1.08 16.98
N ALA A 16 12.42 -1.06 17.56
CA ALA A 16 11.18 -0.83 16.82
C ALA A 16 11.14 0.57 16.15
N ALA A 17 11.61 1.60 16.86
CA ALA A 17 11.72 2.96 16.32
C ALA A 17 12.66 3.02 15.12
N LEU A 18 13.84 2.39 15.21
CA LEU A 18 14.80 2.35 14.10
C LEU A 18 14.27 1.57 12.89
N LEU A 19 13.65 0.40 13.11
CA LEU A 19 13.10 -0.43 12.04
C LEU A 19 11.92 0.22 11.32
N SER A 20 11.18 1.12 11.97
CA SER A 20 10.08 1.86 11.34
C SER A 20 10.53 2.72 10.15
N GLY A 21 11.79 3.21 10.16
CA GLY A 21 12.37 3.99 9.08
C GLY A 21 12.75 3.19 7.83
N CYS A 22 12.80 1.85 7.93
CA CYS A 22 13.08 0.98 6.78
C CYS A 22 11.84 0.73 5.89
N ALA A 23 10.66 1.23 6.27
CA ALA A 23 9.45 1.10 5.47
C ALA A 23 9.41 2.18 4.36
N SER A 24 9.22 1.77 3.11
CA SER A 24 8.97 2.70 2.00
C SER A 24 7.47 2.83 1.72
N LYS A 25 6.97 4.07 1.60
CA LYS A 25 5.56 4.32 1.23
C LYS A 25 5.27 3.86 -0.20
N PHE A 26 6.14 4.23 -1.13
CA PHE A 26 6.03 3.82 -2.53
C PHE A 26 6.66 2.45 -2.70
N ARG A 27 5.89 1.53 -3.30
CA ARG A 27 6.37 0.21 -3.68
C ARG A 27 6.95 0.30 -5.08
N SER A 28 8.17 -0.20 -5.26
CA SER A 28 8.75 -0.37 -6.60
C SER A 28 8.08 -1.56 -7.29
N TYR A 29 7.87 -1.44 -8.58
CA TYR A 29 7.35 -2.51 -9.42
C TYR A 29 8.44 -2.94 -10.40
N ASN A 30 8.75 -4.24 -10.40
CA ASN A 30 9.78 -4.85 -11.25
C ASN A 30 9.20 -5.96 -12.14
N GLY A 31 7.88 -5.93 -12.38
CA GLY A 31 7.21 -6.91 -13.24
C GLY A 31 7.22 -6.51 -14.72
N PRO A 32 6.47 -7.24 -15.57
CA PRO A 32 6.32 -6.91 -16.98
C PRO A 32 5.74 -5.50 -17.21
N GLU A 33 6.00 -4.93 -18.39
CA GLU A 33 5.51 -3.59 -18.73
C GLU A 33 3.98 -3.49 -18.62
N VAL A 34 3.51 -2.43 -17.94
CA VAL A 34 2.08 -2.11 -17.85
C VAL A 34 1.71 -1.24 -19.04
N THR A 35 0.83 -1.75 -19.90
CA THR A 35 0.42 -1.05 -21.13
C THR A 35 -0.86 -0.24 -20.93
N ARG A 36 -1.73 -0.66 -20.00
CA ARG A 36 -3.01 0.00 -19.74
C ARG A 36 -3.47 -0.17 -18.30
N LEU A 37 -4.07 0.89 -17.77
CA LEU A 37 -4.81 0.89 -16.50
C LEU A 37 -6.31 0.99 -16.78
N ARG A 38 -7.09 0.01 -16.28
CA ARG A 38 -8.55 0.03 -16.33
C ARG A 38 -9.14 0.23 -14.94
N MET A 39 -9.92 1.29 -14.78
CA MET A 39 -10.54 1.66 -13.51
C MET A 39 -12.04 1.32 -13.54
N TYR A 40 -12.43 0.20 -12.94
CA TYR A 40 -13.83 -0.18 -12.80
C TYR A 40 -14.38 0.40 -11.51
N LYS A 41 -14.84 1.66 -11.58
CA LYS A 41 -15.25 2.43 -10.40
C LYS A 41 -16.36 1.74 -9.61
N ALA A 42 -17.39 1.24 -10.30
CA ALA A 42 -18.55 0.62 -9.67
C ALA A 42 -18.16 -0.64 -8.88
N GLN A 43 -17.17 -1.37 -9.40
CA GLN A 43 -16.63 -2.58 -8.78
C GLN A 43 -15.50 -2.28 -7.80
N ARG A 44 -15.02 -1.03 -7.74
CA ARG A 44 -13.86 -0.59 -6.94
C ARG A 44 -12.61 -1.42 -7.23
N LEU A 45 -12.35 -1.64 -8.53
CA LEU A 45 -11.18 -2.39 -9.00
C LEU A 45 -10.32 -1.52 -9.92
N LEU A 46 -9.01 -1.63 -9.74
CA LEU A 46 -7.99 -1.19 -10.69
C LEU A 46 -7.34 -2.44 -11.30
N VAL A 47 -7.38 -2.54 -12.63
CA VAL A 47 -6.77 -3.63 -13.38
C VAL A 47 -5.57 -3.09 -14.16
N LEU A 48 -4.43 -3.74 -14.01
CA LEU A 48 -3.20 -3.51 -14.78
C LEU A 48 -3.15 -4.55 -15.88
N ASP A 49 -3.15 -4.09 -17.12
CA ASP A 49 -2.94 -4.95 -18.30
C ASP A 49 -1.50 -4.82 -18.79
N GLY A 50 -0.97 -5.94 -19.26
CA GLY A 50 0.23 -6.03 -20.09
C GLY A 50 -0.13 -6.02 -21.57
N SER A 51 0.77 -6.49 -22.41
CA SER A 51 0.53 -6.55 -23.86
C SER A 51 -0.58 -7.55 -24.22
N ASP A 52 -0.59 -8.72 -23.58
CA ASP A 52 -1.47 -9.83 -23.96
C ASP A 52 -2.43 -10.27 -22.85
N ASP A 53 -2.14 -9.91 -21.60
CA ASP A 53 -2.81 -10.44 -20.42
C ASP A 53 -3.01 -9.43 -19.28
N VAL A 54 -3.77 -9.84 -18.27
CA VAL A 54 -3.96 -9.07 -17.04
C VAL A 54 -2.82 -9.37 -16.07
N LEU A 55 -2.01 -8.37 -15.77
CA LEU A 55 -0.87 -8.51 -14.86
C LEU A 55 -1.31 -8.54 -13.40
N ARG A 56 -2.26 -7.67 -13.02
CA ARG A 56 -2.77 -7.63 -11.64
C ARG A 56 -4.09 -6.89 -11.52
N THR A 57 -4.89 -7.31 -10.55
CA THR A 57 -6.10 -6.60 -10.12
C THR A 57 -5.96 -6.17 -8.66
N TYR A 58 -6.27 -4.91 -8.38
CA TYR A 58 -6.24 -4.33 -7.05
C TYR A 58 -7.63 -3.86 -6.62
N PRO A 59 -8.11 -4.19 -5.41
CA PRO A 59 -9.20 -3.45 -4.79
C PRO A 59 -8.73 -2.04 -4.46
N ILE A 60 -9.57 -1.04 -4.74
CA ILE A 60 -9.22 0.37 -4.56
C ILE A 60 -10.30 1.14 -3.82
N GLY A 61 -9.87 2.08 -2.98
CA GLY A 61 -10.76 3.06 -2.36
C GLY A 61 -10.89 4.29 -3.26
N LEU A 62 -12.11 4.64 -3.66
CA LEU A 62 -12.42 5.82 -4.48
C LEU A 62 -13.19 6.90 -3.70
N GLY A 63 -13.31 6.76 -2.38
CA GLY A 63 -14.17 7.60 -1.55
C GLY A 63 -15.66 7.24 -1.67
N PHE A 64 -16.52 8.18 -1.29
CA PHE A 64 -17.95 7.92 -1.06
C PHE A 64 -18.80 7.87 -2.35
N ALA A 65 -18.58 8.79 -3.29
CA ALA A 65 -19.33 8.88 -4.55
C ALA A 65 -18.40 8.79 -5.77
N PRO A 66 -17.94 7.57 -6.12
CA PRO A 66 -17.00 7.36 -7.21
C PRO A 66 -17.66 7.25 -8.59
N GLU A 67 -18.97 6.97 -8.64
CA GLU A 67 -19.74 6.87 -9.89
C GLU A 67 -20.25 8.23 -10.38
N GLY A 68 -20.48 8.34 -11.69
CA GLY A 68 -21.06 9.53 -12.34
C GLY A 68 -20.04 10.56 -12.85
N HIS A 69 -20.56 11.60 -13.51
CA HIS A 69 -19.77 12.74 -13.98
C HIS A 69 -19.43 13.69 -12.83
N LYS A 70 -18.38 14.49 -13.02
CA LYS A 70 -17.97 15.57 -12.13
C LYS A 70 -18.27 16.89 -12.80
#